data_AF-D7LD54-F1
#
_entry.id   AF-D7LD54-F1
#
_cell.length_a   1.000
_cell.length_b   1.000
_cell.length_c   1.000
_cell.angle_alpha   90.00
_cell.angle_beta   90.00
_cell.angle_gamma   90.00
#
_symmetry.space_group_name_H-M   'P 1'
#
loop_
_entity.id
_entity.type
_entity.pdbx_description
1 polymer ?
#
loop_
_entity_poly.entity_id
_entity_poly.type
_entity_poly.pdbx_seq_one_letter_code
_entity_poly.pdbx_strand_id
1 'polypeptide(L)'
;MEGSATKACLDEFTHHNIDVACNLLETCGRFLYRSPETTLRMTNMLDILMRLKNVKNLDPRQSTLVENAYYLCKPPERSARISKVRPPLHQYIRKLLFSDLDKDSIANVLKQLRKLPWRRKMVGLQLTERKYTKASHTPLNKAKAEILQLQRHP
;
A
#
# COMPACT_ATOMS: atom_id res chain seq x y z
N MET A 1 -3.97 3.75 -38.27
CA MET A 1 -3.41 2.39 -38.36
C MET A 1 -2.34 2.22 -37.28
N GLU A 2 -2.74 2.16 -36.00
CA GLU A 2 -1.81 1.86 -34.90
C GLU A 2 -2.52 0.89 -33.95
N GLY A 3 -2.05 -0.35 -33.87
CA GLY A 3 -2.68 -1.35 -32.99
C GLY A 3 -2.37 -2.82 -33.27
N SER A 4 -1.43 -3.15 -34.16
CA SER A 4 -1.15 -4.55 -34.53
C SER A 4 -0.12 -5.24 -33.63
N ALA A 5 0.91 -4.54 -33.14
CA ALA A 5 2.02 -5.18 -32.42
C ALA A 5 1.60 -5.76 -31.06
N THR A 6 0.84 -5.00 -30.26
CA THR A 6 0.39 -5.50 -28.95
C THR A 6 -0.64 -6.62 -29.10
N LYS A 7 -1.51 -6.56 -30.11
CA LYS A 7 -2.55 -7.57 -30.32
C LYS A 7 -1.97 -8.88 -30.85
N ALA A 8 -1.01 -8.82 -31.78
CA ALA A 8 -0.33 -10.00 -32.31
C ALA A 8 0.53 -10.73 -31.26
N CYS A 9 1.14 -10.01 -30.32
CA CYS A 9 1.84 -10.64 -29.19
C CYS A 9 0.88 -11.33 -28.19
N LEU A 10 -0.39 -10.94 -28.17
CA LEU A 10 -1.39 -11.48 -27.23
C LEU A 10 -2.17 -12.67 -27.77
N ASP A 11 -2.30 -12.80 -29.10
CA ASP A 11 -3.07 -13.89 -29.70
C ASP A 11 -2.28 -15.23 -29.74
N GLU A 12 -0.94 -15.20 -29.64
CA GLU A 12 -0.09 -16.40 -29.67
C GLU A 12 0.75 -16.54 -28.38
N PHE A 13 0.13 -16.85 -27.24
CA PHE A 13 0.87 -17.12 -26.00
C PHE A 13 1.52 -18.52 -26.01
N THR A 14 2.72 -18.60 -26.59
CA THR A 14 3.72 -19.65 -26.31
C THR A 14 4.45 -19.32 -24.99
N HIS A 15 5.08 -20.32 -24.34
CA HIS A 15 5.76 -20.13 -23.04
C HIS A 15 6.78 -18.98 -23.03
N HIS A 16 7.50 -18.76 -24.13
CA HIS A 16 8.47 -17.66 -24.23
C HIS A 16 7.81 -16.27 -24.27
N ASN A 17 6.63 -16.17 -24.87
CA ASN A 17 5.90 -14.91 -25.03
C ASN A 17 5.35 -14.40 -23.69
N ILE A 18 5.11 -15.30 -22.72
CA ILE A 18 4.67 -14.93 -21.37
C ILE A 18 5.75 -14.13 -20.63
N ASP A 19 7.01 -14.57 -20.72
CA ASP A 19 8.13 -13.90 -20.05
C ASP A 19 8.34 -12.49 -20.62
N VAL A 20 8.31 -12.34 -21.94
CA VAL A 20 8.45 -11.04 -22.61
C VAL A 20 7.29 -10.10 -22.26
N ALA A 21 6.05 -10.62 -22.26
CA ALA A 21 4.89 -9.84 -21.88
C ALA A 21 4.95 -9.35 -20.43
N CYS A 22 5.35 -10.23 -19.48
CA CYS A 22 5.47 -9.84 -18.08
C CYS A 22 6.57 -8.79 -17.85
N ASN A 23 7.73 -8.92 -18.51
CA ASN A 23 8.80 -7.91 -18.44
C ASN A 23 8.33 -6.55 -18.98
N LEU A 24 7.56 -6.53 -20.06
CA LEU A 24 6.96 -5.30 -20.57
C LEU A 24 5.97 -4.69 -19.55
N LEU A 25 5.12 -5.53 -18.95
CA LEU A 25 4.15 -5.08 -17.96
C LEU A 25 4.81 -4.56 -16.67
N GLU A 26 5.94 -5.12 -16.26
CA GLU A 26 6.69 -4.62 -15.11
C GLU A 26 7.19 -3.17 -15.30
N THR A 27 7.55 -2.81 -16.54
CA THR A 27 8.09 -1.48 -16.84
C THR A 27 7.01 -0.44 -17.11
N CYS A 28 6.02 -0.75 -17.96
CA CYS A 28 5.02 0.22 -18.42
C CYS A 28 3.62 0.03 -17.80
N GLY A 29 3.35 -1.11 -17.16
CA GLY A 29 2.00 -1.49 -16.74
C GLY A 29 1.40 -0.56 -15.69
N ARG A 30 2.21 -0.01 -14.78
CA ARG A 30 1.73 0.97 -13.77
C ARG A 30 1.28 2.29 -14.40
N PHE A 31 1.95 2.72 -15.47
CA PHE A 31 1.58 3.93 -16.20
C PHE A 31 0.28 3.71 -16.98
N LEU A 32 0.21 2.59 -17.72
CA LEU A 32 -0.96 2.21 -18.51
C LEU A 32 -2.20 1.95 -17.65
N TYR A 33 -2.04 1.43 -16.43
CA TYR A 33 -3.14 1.20 -15.50
C TYR A 33 -3.69 2.52 -14.91
N ARG A 34 -2.87 3.56 -14.78
CA ARG A 34 -3.27 4.86 -14.21
C ARG A 34 -3.97 5.78 -15.24
N SER A 35 -3.69 5.60 -16.53
CA SER A 35 -4.30 6.42 -17.59
C SER A 35 -5.71 5.90 -17.94
N PRO A 36 -6.77 6.71 -17.80
CA PRO A 36 -8.15 6.26 -17.95
C PRO A 36 -8.47 5.71 -19.36
N GLU A 37 -7.75 6.16 -20.38
CA GLU A 37 -7.92 5.69 -21.77
C GLU A 37 -7.41 4.25 -21.97
N THR A 38 -6.39 3.84 -21.21
CA THR A 38 -5.71 2.55 -21.35
C THR A 38 -6.01 1.57 -20.22
N THR A 39 -6.56 2.02 -19.09
CA THR A 39 -6.85 1.20 -17.90
C THR A 39 -7.71 -0.03 -18.24
N LEU A 40 -8.73 0.14 -19.09
CA LEU A 40 -9.64 -0.97 -19.46
C LEU A 40 -8.89 -2.07 -20.23
N ARG A 41 -8.10 -1.69 -21.23
CA ARG A 41 -7.29 -2.64 -22.01
C ARG A 41 -6.26 -3.34 -21.12
N MET A 42 -5.61 -2.58 -20.24
CA MET A 42 -4.62 -3.11 -19.30
C MET A 42 -5.24 -4.11 -18.30
N THR A 43 -6.44 -3.81 -17.78
CA THR A 43 -7.16 -4.71 -16.87
C THR A 43 -7.53 -6.02 -17.55
N ASN A 44 -8.08 -5.96 -18.77
CA ASN A 44 -8.39 -7.16 -19.55
C ASN A 44 -7.15 -8.02 -19.81
N MET A 45 -6.01 -7.39 -20.10
CA MET A 45 -4.75 -8.09 -20.35
C MET A 45 -4.22 -8.81 -19.10
N LEU A 46 -4.31 -8.17 -17.94
CA LEU A 46 -3.97 -8.78 -16.65
C LEU A 46 -4.89 -9.95 -16.31
N ASP A 47 -6.18 -9.84 -16.58
CA ASP A 47 -7.16 -10.92 -16.34
C ASP A 47 -6.90 -12.14 -17.24
N ILE A 48 -6.52 -11.91 -18.51
CA ILE A 48 -6.11 -12.98 -19.43
C ILE A 48 -4.87 -13.71 -18.90
N LEU A 49 -3.85 -12.98 -18.43
CA LEU A 49 -2.63 -13.58 -17.87
C LEU A 49 -2.93 -14.42 -16.61
N MET A 50 -3.79 -13.91 -15.72
CA MET A 50 -4.22 -14.64 -14.52
C MET A 50 -5.03 -15.90 -14.86
N ARG A 51 -5.88 -15.83 -15.89
CA ARG A 51 -6.62 -17.00 -16.37
C ARG A 51 -5.68 -18.02 -17.03
N LEU A 52 -4.72 -17.56 -17.83
CA LEU A 52 -3.73 -18.41 -18.50
C LEU A 52 -2.89 -19.19 -17.46
N LYS A 53 -2.50 -18.53 -16.36
CA LYS A 53 -1.82 -19.14 -15.21
C LYS A 53 -2.58 -20.37 -14.70
N ASN A 54 -3.90 -20.24 -14.53
CA ASN A 54 -4.75 -21.29 -13.97
C ASN A 54 -5.13 -22.39 -14.97
N VAL A 55 -5.28 -22.04 -16.26
CA VAL A 55 -5.71 -23.00 -17.30
C VAL A 55 -4.54 -23.83 -17.84
N LYS A 56 -3.37 -23.19 -18.04
CA LYS A 56 -2.20 -23.87 -18.62
C LYS A 56 -1.26 -24.48 -17.58
N ASN A 57 -1.57 -24.41 -16.28
CA ASN A 57 -0.70 -24.87 -15.19
C ASN A 57 0.77 -24.48 -15.45
N LEU A 58 1.02 -23.18 -15.56
CA LEU A 58 2.34 -22.66 -15.89
C LEU A 58 3.39 -23.14 -14.88
N ASP A 59 4.64 -23.27 -15.33
CA ASP A 59 5.78 -23.57 -14.47
C ASP A 59 5.81 -22.59 -13.27
N PRO A 60 6.19 -23.03 -12.05
CA PRO A 60 6.17 -22.18 -10.87
C PRO A 60 6.88 -20.84 -11.07
N ARG A 61 7.98 -20.81 -11.84
CA ARG A 61 8.70 -19.57 -12.15
C ARG A 61 7.83 -18.58 -12.92
N GLN A 62 7.13 -19.05 -13.96
CA GLN A 62 6.27 -18.21 -14.80
C GLN A 62 5.00 -17.78 -14.04
N SER A 63 4.46 -18.67 -13.20
CA SER A 63 3.34 -18.34 -12.32
C SER A 63 3.68 -17.17 -11.39
N THR A 64 4.86 -17.21 -10.77
CA THR A 64 5.34 -16.11 -9.92
C THR A 64 5.58 -14.82 -10.73
N LEU A 65 6.12 -14.91 -11.94
CA LEU A 65 6.34 -13.76 -12.82
C LEU A 65 5.03 -13.02 -13.14
N VAL A 66 3.99 -13.77 -13.49
CA VAL A 66 2.64 -13.23 -13.76
C VAL A 66 2.06 -12.55 -12.52
N GLU A 67 2.17 -13.18 -11.36
CA GLU A 67 1.69 -12.60 -10.09
C GLU A 67 2.43 -11.30 -9.75
N ASN A 68 3.75 -11.27 -9.89
CA ASN A 68 4.55 -10.08 -9.64
C ASN A 68 4.14 -8.93 -10.57
N ALA A 69 4.03 -9.19 -11.87
CA ALA A 69 3.58 -8.19 -12.84
C ALA A 69 2.16 -7.69 -12.52
N TYR A 70 1.24 -8.59 -12.13
CA TYR A 70 -0.13 -8.23 -11.73
C TYR A 70 -0.15 -7.30 -10.52
N TYR A 71 0.52 -7.67 -9.44
CA TYR A 71 0.54 -6.88 -8.20
C TYR A 71 1.35 -5.58 -8.33
N LEU A 72 2.27 -5.49 -9.29
CA LEU A 72 2.99 -4.25 -9.58
C LEU A 72 2.09 -3.25 -10.32
N CYS A 73 1.26 -3.73 -11.25
CA CYS A 73 0.32 -2.91 -11.99
C CYS A 73 -0.89 -2.48 -11.15
N LYS A 74 -1.47 -3.44 -10.41
CA LYS A 74 -2.60 -3.27 -9.51
C LYS A 74 -2.13 -3.53 -8.08
N PRO A 75 -1.38 -2.58 -7.48
CA PRO A 75 -0.97 -2.73 -6.10
C PRO A 75 -2.21 -2.95 -5.24
N PRO A 76 -2.21 -3.96 -4.34
CA PRO A 76 -3.32 -4.14 -3.42
C PRO A 76 -3.54 -2.82 -2.67
N GLU A 77 -4.79 -2.54 -2.31
CA GLU A 77 -5.18 -1.38 -1.53
C GLU A 77 -4.46 -1.42 -0.16
N ARG A 78 -3.18 -1.03 -0.15
CA ARG A 78 -2.48 -0.74 1.09
C ARG A 78 -3.09 0.57 1.52
N SER A 79 -3.78 0.55 2.66
CA SER A 79 -4.20 1.77 3.31
C SER A 79 -3.04 2.75 3.25
N ALA A 80 -3.25 3.88 2.56
CA ALA A 80 -2.23 4.91 2.45
C ALA A 80 -1.72 5.14 3.86
N ARG A 81 -0.40 5.02 4.07
CA ARG A 81 0.19 5.10 5.40
C ARG A 81 -0.36 6.36 6.05
N ILE A 82 -1.28 6.20 7.00
CA ILE A 82 -1.96 7.35 7.61
C ILE A 82 -0.86 8.10 8.35
N SER A 83 -0.40 9.20 7.76
CA SER A 83 0.53 10.07 8.43
C SER A 83 -0.19 10.56 9.66
N LYS A 84 0.33 10.22 10.84
CA LYS A 84 -0.26 10.66 12.11
C LYS A 84 -0.33 12.19 12.03
N VAL A 85 -1.55 12.74 11.99
CA VAL A 85 -1.75 14.19 12.02
C VAL A 85 -1.24 14.66 13.38
N ARG A 86 -0.03 15.24 13.36
CA ARG A 86 0.62 15.76 14.55
C ARG A 86 0.25 17.23 14.68
N PRO A 87 -0.15 17.69 15.86
CA PRO A 87 -0.37 19.11 16.11
C PRO A 87 0.89 19.93 15.78
N PRO A 88 0.76 21.19 15.32
CA PRO A 88 1.88 22.03 14.89
C PRO A 88 3.04 22.09 15.91
N LEU A 89 2.74 22.11 17.21
CA LEU A 89 3.73 22.12 18.27
C LEU A 89 4.62 20.86 18.27
N HIS A 90 4.05 19.69 18.04
CA HIS A 90 4.80 18.43 18.00
C HIS A 90 5.67 18.33 16.75
N GLN A 91 5.20 18.89 15.63
CA GLN A 91 6.00 18.98 14.40
C GLN A 91 7.19 19.92 14.61
N TYR A 92 6.98 21.06 15.26
CA TYR A 92 8.05 22.01 15.58
C TYR A 92 9.11 21.41 16.51
N ILE A 93 8.71 20.74 17.60
CA ILE A 93 9.66 20.04 18.49
C ILE A 93 10.47 18.99 17.72
N ARG A 94 9.83 18.25 16.81
CA ARG A 94 10.51 17.25 15.98
C ARG A 94 11.50 17.90 15.02
N LYS A 95 11.13 19.02 14.37
CA LYS A 95 12.04 19.79 13.52
C LYS A 95 13.27 20.25 14.31
N LEU A 96 13.05 20.81 15.51
CA LEU A 96 14.12 21.25 16.40
C LEU A 96 15.09 20.14 16.78
N LEU A 97 14.59 18.93 17.05
CA LEU A 97 15.41 17.80 17.50
C LEU A 97 16.08 17.01 16.37
N PHE A 98 15.40 16.84 15.23
CA PHE A 98 15.84 15.92 14.17
C PHE A 98 16.31 16.63 12.91
N SER A 99 16.10 17.94 12.78
CA SER A 99 16.49 18.71 11.59
C SER A 99 17.36 19.90 11.93
N ASP A 100 17.07 20.63 13.00
CA ASP A 100 17.79 21.85 13.36
C ASP A 100 18.85 21.64 14.46
N LEU A 101 18.99 20.42 15.00
CA LEU A 101 19.95 20.11 16.07
C LEU A 101 21.32 19.73 15.49
N ASP A 102 22.23 20.71 15.48
CA ASP A 102 23.63 20.57 15.09
C ASP A 102 24.53 21.11 16.19
N LYS A 103 25.82 20.75 16.17
CA LYS A 103 26.80 21.07 17.23
C LYS A 103 26.84 22.58 17.57
N ASP A 104 26.64 23.44 16.56
CA ASP A 104 26.66 24.89 16.71
C ASP A 104 25.29 25.48 17.08
N SER A 105 24.19 24.78 16.80
CA SER A 105 22.82 25.26 17.05
C SER A 105 22.24 24.78 18.39
N ILE A 106 22.90 23.85 19.09
CA ILE A 106 22.46 23.26 20.38
C ILE A 106 22.03 24.33 21.39
N ALA A 107 22.82 25.39 21.58
CA ALA A 107 22.51 26.43 22.56
C ALA A 107 21.20 27.16 22.23
N ASN A 108 20.96 27.44 20.95
CA ASN A 108 19.75 28.10 20.48
C ASN A 108 18.54 27.16 20.51
N VAL A 109 18.71 25.90 20.09
CA VAL A 109 17.68 24.86 20.14
C VAL A 109 17.25 24.57 21.59
N LEU A 110 18.19 24.45 22.53
CA LEU A 110 17.88 24.26 23.95
C LEU A 110 17.17 25.48 24.56
N LYS A 111 17.51 26.70 24.12
CA LYS A 111 16.81 27.92 24.54
C LYS A 111 15.36 27.95 24.02
N GLN A 112 15.14 27.51 22.77
CA GLN A 112 13.81 27.38 22.19
C GLN A 112 12.99 26.28 22.87
N LEU A 113 13.59 25.13 23.16
CA LEU A 113 12.95 24.04 23.90
C LEU A 113 12.51 24.49 25.29
N ARG A 114 13.34 25.22 26.04
CA ARG A 114 12.97 25.73 27.37
C ARG A 114 11.80 26.73 27.36
N LYS A 115 11.60 27.47 26.26
CA LYS A 115 10.49 28.42 26.10
C LYS A 115 9.15 27.77 25.75
N LEU A 116 9.14 26.47 25.44
CA LEU A 116 7.90 25.80 25.09
C LEU A 116 6.96 25.72 26.30
N PRO A 117 5.64 25.88 26.10
CA PRO A 117 4.65 25.84 27.18
C PRO A 117 4.38 24.40 27.64
N TRP A 118 5.37 23.76 28.27
CA TRP A 118 5.33 22.35 28.70
C TRP A 118 4.18 22.01 29.67
N ARG A 119 3.75 23.00 30.47
CA ARG A 119 2.71 22.82 31.49
C ARG A 119 1.29 22.93 30.92
N ARG A 120 1.12 23.45 29.70
CA ARG A 120 -0.20 23.61 29.09
C ARG A 120 -0.59 22.26 28.48
N LYS A 121 -1.53 21.54 29.11
CA LYS A 121 -2.20 20.40 28.48
C LYS A 121 -2.78 20.88 27.16
N MET A 122 -2.19 20.42 26.06
CA MET A 122 -2.54 20.84 24.72
C MET A 122 -3.96 20.33 24.45
N VAL A 123 -4.93 21.26 24.36
CA VAL A 123 -6.38 20.99 24.28
C VAL A 123 -6.77 20.13 23.05
N GLY A 124 -5.85 19.86 22.12
CA GLY A 124 -6.06 18.98 20.96
C GLY A 124 -5.88 17.46 21.21
N LEU A 125 -5.41 17.02 22.39
CA LEU A 125 -5.20 15.59 22.66
C LEU A 125 -6.45 14.82 23.12
N GLN A 126 -7.48 15.51 23.65
CA GLN A 126 -8.69 14.82 24.10
C GLN A 126 -9.56 14.28 22.95
N LEU A 127 -9.46 14.87 21.75
CA LEU A 127 -10.19 14.40 20.57
C LEU A 127 -9.56 13.19 19.90
N THR A 128 -8.25 12.94 20.10
CA THR A 128 -7.57 11.77 19.54
C THR A 128 -7.60 10.58 20.49
N GLU A 129 -7.53 10.78 21.82
CA GLU A 129 -7.63 9.68 22.79
C GLU A 129 -8.96 8.92 22.67
N ARG A 130 -10.08 9.61 22.41
CA ARG A 130 -11.39 8.95 22.16
C ARG A 130 -11.41 8.05 20.91
N LYS A 131 -10.52 8.28 19.94
CA LYS A 131 -10.41 7.43 18.74
C LYS A 131 -9.40 6.29 18.90
N TYR A 132 -8.38 6.44 19.76
CA TYR A 132 -7.40 5.39 20.03
C TYR A 132 -7.92 4.28 20.96
N THR A 133 -8.77 4.60 21.94
CA THR A 133 -9.38 3.58 22.82
C THR A 133 -10.48 2.77 22.14
N LYS A 134 -11.16 3.32 21.13
CA LYS A 134 -12.16 2.57 20.35
C LYS A 134 -11.59 1.72 19.20
N ALA A 135 -10.35 1.98 18.76
CA ALA A 135 -9.73 1.23 17.65
C ALA A 135 -8.91 0.01 18.10
N SER A 136 -8.60 -0.12 19.39
CA SER A 136 -7.83 -1.26 19.94
C SER A 136 -8.67 -2.29 20.68
N HIS A 137 -9.93 -1.99 21.01
CA HIS A 137 -10.86 -2.95 21.59
C HIS A 137 -11.76 -3.61 20.53
N THR A 138 -11.18 -4.63 19.89
CA THR A 138 -11.81 -5.89 19.43
C THR A 138 -12.70 -5.86 18.17
N PRO A 139 -12.58 -6.91 17.32
CA PRO A 139 -13.29 -8.13 17.69
C PRO A 139 -12.44 -9.40 17.55
N LEU A 140 -11.49 -9.60 18.48
CA LEU A 140 -11.15 -10.95 18.98
C LEU A 140 -12.40 -11.65 19.59
N ASN A 141 -13.47 -10.91 19.88
CA ASN A 141 -14.76 -11.42 20.35
C ASN A 141 -15.69 -11.91 19.22
N LYS A 142 -15.39 -11.67 17.93
CA LYS A 142 -16.13 -12.37 16.84
C LYS A 142 -15.65 -13.81 16.69
N ALA A 143 -14.34 -14.04 16.77
CA ALA A 143 -13.76 -15.39 16.69
C ALA A 143 -14.15 -16.27 17.89
N LYS A 144 -14.26 -15.71 19.11
CA LYS A 144 -14.76 -16.47 20.27
C LYS A 144 -16.27 -16.76 20.22
N ALA A 145 -17.07 -15.89 19.59
CA ALA A 145 -18.51 -16.12 19.43
C ALA A 145 -18.82 -17.21 18.39
N GLU A 146 -18.01 -17.34 17.33
CA GLU A 146 -18.15 -18.44 16.35
C GLU A 146 -17.69 -19.80 16.90
N ILE A 147 -16.65 -19.84 17.72
CA ILE A 147 -16.16 -21.11 18.30
C ILE A 147 -17.10 -21.65 19.38
N LEU A 148 -17.84 -20.78 20.11
CA LEU A 148 -18.82 -21.21 21.12
C LEU A 148 -20.17 -21.66 20.53
N GLN A 149 -20.42 -21.39 19.24
CA GLN A 149 -21.60 -21.88 18.51
C GLN A 149 -21.37 -23.28 17.90
N LEU A 150 -20.11 -23.69 17.71
CA LEU A 150 -19.73 -25.03 17.21
C LEU A 150 -19.53 -26.09 18.30
N GLN A 151 -19.74 -25.75 19.58
CA GLN A 151 -19.63 -26.67 20.71
C GLN A 151 -20.90 -26.80 21.56
N ARG A 152 -22.07 -26.36 21.08
CA ARG A 152 -23.35 -26.59 21.77
C ARG A 152 -24.32 -27.43 20.96
N HIS A 153 -24.24 -28.73 21.27
CA HIS A 153 -25.22 -29.81 21.11
C HIS A 153 -25.38 -30.45 19.73
N PRO A 154 -25.76 -31.73 19.69
CA PRO A 154 -25.23 -32.90 20.42
C PRO A 154 -24.71 -33.99 19.47
#